data_AF-A0A1H0U543-F1
#
_entry.id   AF-A0A1H0U543-F1
#
_cell.length_a   1.000
_cell.length_b   1.000
_cell.length_c   1.000
_cell.angle_alpha   90.00
_cell.angle_beta   90.00
_cell.angle_gamma   90.00
#
_symmetry.space_group_name_H-M   'P 1'
#
loop_
_entity.id
_entity.type
_entity.pdbx_description
1 polymer ?
#
loop_
_entity_poly.entity_id
_entity_poly.type
_entity_poly.pdbx_seq_one_letter_code
_entity_poly.pdbx_strand_id
1 'polypeptide(L)'
;MTGQTIGTAVAKKDDENPSAIIATNRADLARVMPSHVRTDSWVRIAQGIVRRDKNLAHAARQSPGTLMVALMEAARLGLEPGTEQYYLTPRKNKGKPEVLGIPGYQGLIELMYRSGAVSSVVVETVRENDTFQWAPGRMERPEHEADWFAINGERGQLRGVYAYAIMSNGATSKVVVLNRNDIARARDSAQGADSEHSPWKNHEEAMWLKTAARRLAKWVPTSTEDRRIVQGVAERSDQPTEAPLDLTDEPDTDQPIEGELVDEEATQ
;
A
#
# COMPACT_ATOMS: atom_id res chain seq x y z
N MET A 1 24.17 41.11 -25.79
CA MET A 1 24.71 39.90 -25.12
C MET A 1 23.97 39.55 -23.81
N THR A 2 22.65 39.79 -23.71
CA THR A 2 21.87 39.56 -22.47
C THR A 2 20.91 38.37 -22.55
N GLY A 3 20.62 37.83 -23.74
CA GLY A 3 19.69 36.70 -23.93
C GLY A 3 20.28 35.32 -23.62
N GLN A 4 21.58 35.12 -23.85
CA GLN A 4 22.24 33.81 -23.63
C GLN A 4 22.41 33.49 -22.13
N THR A 5 22.60 34.51 -21.30
CA THR A 5 22.83 34.35 -19.85
C THR A 5 21.55 33.96 -19.10
N ILE A 6 20.40 34.48 -19.53
CA ILE A 6 19.09 34.17 -18.93
C ILE A 6 18.67 32.73 -19.26
N GLY A 7 18.83 32.29 -20.51
CA GLY A 7 18.51 30.90 -20.90
C GLY A 7 19.36 29.86 -20.18
N THR A 8 20.64 30.14 -19.95
CA THR A 8 21.56 29.24 -19.24
C THR A 8 21.27 29.18 -17.73
N ALA A 9 20.86 30.31 -17.12
CA ALA A 9 20.52 30.38 -15.71
C ALA A 9 19.18 29.71 -15.36
N VAL A 10 18.20 29.74 -16.26
CA VAL A 10 16.90 29.05 -16.09
C VAL A 10 17.08 27.54 -16.23
N ALA A 11 17.79 27.06 -17.25
CA ALA A 11 18.07 25.63 -17.45
C ALA A 11 18.79 25.00 -16.24
N LYS A 12 19.78 25.69 -15.66
CA LYS A 12 20.53 25.21 -14.49
C LYS A 12 19.69 25.17 -13.20
N LYS A 13 18.69 26.06 -13.09
CA LYS A 13 17.80 26.15 -11.93
C LYS A 13 16.67 25.11 -11.98
N ASP A 14 16.27 24.71 -13.19
CA ASP A 14 15.34 23.61 -13.39
C ASP A 14 16.00 22.25 -13.06
N ASP A 15 17.27 22.05 -13.38
CA ASP A 15 18.04 20.85 -12.96
C ASP A 15 18.25 20.76 -11.44
N GLU A 16 18.21 21.88 -10.72
CA GLU A 16 18.28 21.92 -9.25
C GLU A 16 16.93 21.70 -8.57
N ASN A 17 15.81 21.64 -9.31
CA ASN A 17 14.49 21.42 -8.74
C ASN A 17 14.15 19.92 -8.71
N PRO A 18 14.03 19.29 -7.53
CA PRO A 18 13.74 17.86 -7.43
C PRO A 18 12.49 17.42 -8.18
N SER A 19 11.46 18.25 -8.24
CA SER A 19 10.24 17.92 -9.00
C SER A 19 10.46 17.92 -10.51
N ALA A 20 11.34 18.78 -11.02
CA ALA A 20 11.68 18.82 -12.43
C ALA A 20 12.51 17.58 -12.81
N ILE A 21 13.46 17.17 -11.97
CA ILE A 21 14.22 15.92 -12.15
C ILE A 21 13.27 14.72 -12.32
N ILE A 22 12.24 14.60 -11.46
CA ILE A 22 11.24 13.52 -11.58
C ILE A 22 10.52 13.57 -12.93
N ALA A 23 10.12 14.77 -13.38
CA ALA A 23 9.43 14.93 -14.66
C ALA A 23 10.32 14.56 -15.85
N THR A 24 11.58 15.01 -15.86
CA THR A 24 12.54 14.72 -16.92
C THR A 24 12.82 13.22 -17.04
N ASN A 25 12.84 12.50 -15.92
CA ASN A 25 13.08 11.06 -15.86
C ASN A 25 11.79 10.21 -15.99
N ARG A 26 10.67 10.79 -16.43
CA ARG A 26 9.38 10.07 -16.59
C ARG A 26 9.52 8.81 -17.43
N ALA A 27 10.26 8.86 -18.53
CA ALA A 27 10.40 7.73 -19.45
C ALA A 27 11.10 6.52 -18.79
N ASP A 28 12.14 6.78 -17.99
CA ASP A 28 12.88 5.73 -17.28
C ASP A 28 12.03 5.11 -16.16
N LEU A 29 11.28 5.94 -15.42
CA LEU A 29 10.32 5.49 -14.43
C LEU A 29 9.22 4.62 -15.06
N ALA A 30 8.68 5.03 -16.21
CA ALA A 30 7.67 4.27 -16.94
C ALA A 30 8.14 2.89 -17.36
N ARG A 31 9.42 2.77 -17.73
CA ARG A 31 10.00 1.53 -18.25
C ARG A 31 10.09 0.40 -17.22
N VAL A 32 10.14 0.76 -15.93
CA VAL A 32 10.22 -0.21 -14.83
C VAL A 32 8.90 -0.41 -14.10
N MET A 33 7.88 0.41 -14.39
CA MET A 33 6.59 0.33 -13.72
C MET A 33 5.79 -0.90 -14.18
N PRO A 34 5.08 -1.56 -13.24
CA PRO A 34 4.10 -2.58 -13.59
C PRO A 34 2.98 -2.06 -14.49
N SER A 35 2.44 -2.94 -15.32
CA SER A 35 1.46 -2.62 -16.39
C SER A 35 0.18 -1.95 -15.91
N HIS A 36 -0.27 -2.27 -14.70
CA HIS A 36 -1.48 -1.73 -14.08
C HIS A 36 -1.27 -0.33 -13.45
N VAL A 37 -0.03 0.15 -13.33
CA VAL A 37 0.28 1.44 -12.72
C VAL A 37 0.28 2.54 -13.77
N ARG A 38 -0.59 3.55 -13.57
CA ARG A 38 -0.63 4.72 -14.46
C ARG A 38 0.54 5.67 -14.18
N THR A 39 1.51 5.68 -15.09
CA THR A 39 2.73 6.48 -15.01
C THR A 39 2.48 7.96 -14.70
N ASP A 40 1.55 8.61 -15.40
CA ASP A 40 1.33 10.06 -15.23
C ASP A 40 0.78 10.43 -13.85
N SER A 41 -0.14 9.62 -13.32
CA SER A 41 -0.66 9.79 -11.96
C SER A 41 0.47 9.59 -10.95
N TRP A 42 1.24 8.52 -11.10
CA TRP A 42 2.33 8.17 -10.19
C TRP A 42 3.40 9.27 -10.13
N VAL A 43 3.84 9.77 -11.30
CA VAL A 43 4.83 10.85 -11.40
C VAL A 43 4.35 12.14 -10.74
N ARG A 44 3.07 12.51 -10.94
CA ARG A 44 2.48 13.70 -10.29
C ARG A 44 2.45 13.57 -8.77
N ILE A 45 2.11 12.39 -8.25
CA ILE A 45 2.11 12.12 -6.81
C ILE A 45 3.53 12.27 -6.24
N ALA A 46 4.53 11.66 -6.88
CA ALA A 46 5.93 11.79 -6.48
C ALA A 46 6.39 13.26 -6.44
N GLN A 47 6.07 14.04 -7.48
CA GLN A 47 6.35 15.48 -7.51
C GLN A 47 5.67 16.24 -6.38
N GLY A 48 4.40 15.96 -6.11
CA GLY A 48 3.61 16.60 -5.05
C GLY A 48 4.21 16.37 -3.66
N ILE A 49 4.66 15.15 -3.37
CA ILE A 49 5.21 14.79 -2.06
C ILE A 49 6.54 15.48 -1.81
N VAL A 50 7.42 15.53 -2.81
CA VAL A 50 8.69 16.26 -2.69
C VAL A 50 8.45 17.77 -2.53
N ARG A 51 7.40 18.35 -3.12
CA ARG A 51 7.05 19.77 -2.92
C ARG A 51 6.51 20.06 -1.52
N ARG A 52 5.73 19.13 -0.96
CA ARG A 52 5.04 19.30 0.32
C ARG A 52 5.98 19.21 1.51
N ASP A 53 6.94 18.29 1.47
CA ASP A 53 7.88 18.07 2.59
C ASP A 53 9.19 18.85 2.37
N LYS A 54 9.42 19.88 3.19
CA LYS A 54 10.61 20.75 3.12
C LYS A 54 11.91 19.99 3.37
N ASN A 55 11.91 18.99 4.27
CA ASN A 55 13.09 18.21 4.60
C ASN A 55 13.43 17.24 3.47
N LEU A 56 12.40 16.62 2.88
CA LEU A 56 12.55 15.80 1.69
C LEU A 56 13.04 16.61 0.50
N ALA A 57 12.44 17.79 0.25
CA ALA A 57 12.88 18.70 -0.80
C ALA A 57 14.34 19.13 -0.62
N HIS A 58 14.77 19.37 0.62
CA HIS A 58 16.15 19.72 0.92
C HIS A 58 17.10 18.53 0.67
N ALA A 59 16.80 17.35 1.19
CA ALA A 59 17.61 16.15 0.98
C ALA A 59 17.71 15.77 -0.51
N ALA A 60 16.60 15.87 -1.24
CA ALA A 60 16.54 15.62 -2.68
C ALA A 60 17.36 16.64 -3.49
N ARG A 61 17.39 17.93 -3.10
CA ARG A 61 18.25 18.94 -3.73
C ARG A 61 19.73 18.67 -3.51
N GLN A 62 20.10 18.22 -2.31
CA GLN A 62 21.49 17.94 -1.96
C GLN A 62 22.00 16.64 -2.58
N SER A 63 21.13 15.63 -2.71
CA SER A 63 21.47 14.31 -3.22
C SER A 63 20.40 13.77 -4.19
N PRO A 64 20.23 14.38 -5.38
CA PRO A 64 19.18 14.02 -6.32
C PRO A 64 19.26 12.56 -6.79
N GLY A 65 20.46 11.99 -6.88
CA GLY A 65 20.65 10.57 -7.21
C GLY A 65 19.98 9.63 -6.20
N THR A 66 20.00 9.96 -4.90
CA THR A 66 19.37 9.12 -3.87
C THR A 66 17.85 9.15 -3.94
N LEU A 67 17.27 10.30 -4.31
CA LEU A 67 15.84 10.40 -4.61
C LEU A 67 15.48 9.52 -5.81
N MET A 68 16.25 9.60 -6.91
CA MET A 68 15.97 8.80 -8.10
C MET A 68 16.10 7.30 -7.84
N VAL A 69 17.11 6.85 -7.09
CA VAL A 69 17.22 5.44 -6.66
C VAL A 69 15.98 5.01 -5.87
N ALA A 70 15.54 5.82 -4.90
CA ALA A 70 14.37 5.52 -4.10
C ALA A 70 13.07 5.47 -4.94
N LEU A 71 12.90 6.37 -5.90
CA LEU A 71 11.74 6.42 -6.79
C LEU A 71 11.75 5.30 -7.84
N MET A 72 12.91 4.95 -8.40
CA MET A 72 13.04 3.82 -9.33
C MET A 72 12.65 2.51 -8.65
N GLU A 73 13.05 2.30 -7.40
CA GLU A 73 12.64 1.12 -6.64
C GLU A 73 11.13 1.13 -6.32
N ALA A 74 10.57 2.26 -5.92
CA ALA A 74 9.13 2.39 -5.72
C ALA A 74 8.33 2.11 -7.02
N ALA A 75 8.80 2.65 -8.14
CA ALA A 75 8.23 2.45 -9.47
C ALA A 75 8.32 0.98 -9.89
N ARG A 76 9.47 0.33 -9.71
CA ARG A 76 9.67 -1.10 -9.99
C ARG A 76 8.70 -2.00 -9.21
N LEU A 77 8.43 -1.64 -7.96
CA LEU A 77 7.47 -2.35 -7.12
C LEU A 77 6.01 -1.97 -7.43
N GLY A 78 5.77 -0.90 -8.19
CA GLY A 78 4.44 -0.35 -8.42
C GLY A 78 3.78 0.13 -7.12
N LEU A 79 4.58 0.66 -6.19
CA LEU A 79 4.12 1.18 -4.91
C LEU A 79 4.07 2.71 -4.97
N GLU A 80 3.06 3.30 -4.32
CA GLU A 80 2.91 4.75 -4.30
C GLU A 80 3.94 5.40 -3.37
N PRO A 81 4.84 6.26 -3.89
CA PRO A 81 5.91 6.87 -3.11
C PRO A 81 5.33 7.86 -2.11
N GLY A 82 5.99 8.01 -0.95
CA GLY A 82 5.62 8.92 0.12
C GLY A 82 4.25 8.65 0.78
N THR A 83 3.79 7.40 0.70
CA THR A 83 2.62 6.88 1.40
C THR A 83 3.03 5.73 2.34
N GLU A 84 2.07 5.14 3.05
CA GLU A 84 2.26 3.94 3.86
C GLU A 84 2.65 2.70 3.02
N GLN A 85 2.55 2.76 1.68
CA GLN A 85 3.08 1.72 0.80
C GLN A 85 4.60 1.82 0.63
N TYR A 86 5.12 3.03 0.47
CA TYR A 86 6.55 3.26 0.25
C TYR A 86 6.97 4.62 0.79
N TYR A 87 7.73 4.64 1.88
CA TYR A 87 8.18 5.89 2.50
C TYR A 87 9.40 6.46 1.78
N LEU A 88 9.43 7.78 1.61
CA LEU A 88 10.62 8.54 1.26
C LEU A 88 11.11 9.26 2.51
N THR A 89 12.17 8.76 3.13
CA THR A 89 12.66 9.27 4.41
C THR A 89 13.92 10.12 4.20
N PRO A 90 13.90 11.42 4.55
CA PRO A 90 15.11 12.24 4.61
C PRO A 90 16.03 11.73 5.71
N ARG A 91 17.29 11.45 5.38
CA ARG A 91 18.31 10.97 6.33
C ARG A 91 19.62 11.73 6.15
N LYS A 92 20.52 11.52 7.11
CA LYS A 92 21.92 11.96 7.03
C LYS A 92 22.81 10.74 7.07
N ASN A 93 23.64 10.57 6.05
CA ASN A 93 24.63 9.51 5.97
C ASN A 93 26.03 10.14 5.90
N LYS A 94 26.84 9.88 6.92
CA LYS A 94 28.17 10.52 7.09
C LYS A 94 28.11 12.04 6.92
N GLY A 95 27.07 12.67 7.46
CA GLY A 95 26.84 14.12 7.41
C GLY A 95 26.19 14.64 6.12
N LYS A 96 26.04 13.82 5.07
CA LYS A 96 25.41 14.21 3.81
C LYS A 96 23.90 13.93 3.84
N PRO A 97 23.02 14.91 3.52
CA PRO A 97 21.59 14.66 3.37
C PRO A 97 21.31 13.70 2.22
N GLU A 98 20.44 12.71 2.42
CA GLU A 98 20.03 11.74 1.42
C GLU A 98 18.55 11.38 1.57
N VAL A 99 17.96 10.81 0.52
CA VAL A 99 16.62 10.24 0.54
C VAL A 99 16.74 8.71 0.58
N LEU A 100 16.17 8.10 1.61
CA LEU A 100 16.07 6.64 1.71
C LEU A 100 14.63 6.20 1.40
N GLY A 101 14.48 5.35 0.39
CA GLY A 101 13.23 4.66 0.09
C GLY A 101 13.05 3.42 0.97
N ILE A 102 11.89 3.25 1.59
CA ILE A 102 11.60 2.08 2.43
C ILE A 102 10.18 1.57 2.13
N PRO A 103 10.02 0.33 1.65
CA PRO A 103 8.70 -0.31 1.59
C PRO A 103 8.04 -0.33 2.97
N GLY A 104 6.83 0.20 3.03
CA GLY A 104 5.96 0.12 4.20
C GLY A 104 5.23 -1.23 4.26
N TYR A 105 4.58 -1.50 5.39
CA TYR A 105 3.92 -2.78 5.60
C TYR A 105 2.72 -2.95 4.66
N GLN A 106 1.97 -1.87 4.39
CA GLN A 106 0.86 -1.88 3.43
C GLN A 106 1.34 -2.21 2.03
N GLY A 107 2.49 -1.68 1.62
CA GLY A 107 3.08 -1.98 0.32
C GLY A 107 3.52 -3.45 0.21
N LEU A 108 4.08 -4.01 1.29
CA LEU A 108 4.41 -5.43 1.33
C LEU A 108 3.16 -6.32 1.26
N ILE A 109 2.10 -5.96 1.98
CA ILE A 109 0.82 -6.69 1.95
C ILE A 109 0.19 -6.60 0.56
N GLU A 110 0.19 -5.43 -0.06
CA GLU A 110 -0.33 -5.24 -1.41
C GLU A 110 0.43 -6.12 -2.43
N LEU A 111 1.76 -6.17 -2.35
CA LEU A 111 2.57 -7.08 -3.18
C LEU A 111 2.22 -8.56 -2.95
N MET A 112 1.86 -8.97 -1.72
CA MET A 112 1.40 -10.33 -1.44
C MET A 112 0.07 -10.60 -2.14
N TYR A 113 -0.91 -9.70 -2.04
CA TYR A 113 -2.20 -9.85 -2.69
C TYR A 113 -2.11 -9.87 -4.22
N ARG A 114 -1.27 -9.02 -4.80
CA ARG A 114 -1.01 -8.98 -6.25
C ARG A 114 -0.47 -10.30 -6.82
N SER A 115 0.09 -11.17 -5.98
CA SER A 115 0.54 -12.50 -6.41
C SER A 115 -0.58 -13.42 -6.91
N GLY A 116 -1.84 -13.14 -6.53
CA GLY A 116 -3.00 -14.00 -6.82
C GLY A 116 -3.01 -15.31 -6.01
N ALA A 117 -1.95 -15.63 -5.28
CA ALA A 117 -1.85 -16.84 -4.46
C ALA A 117 -2.32 -16.63 -3.01
N VAL A 118 -2.55 -15.37 -2.61
CA VAL A 118 -2.87 -14.97 -1.24
C VAL A 118 -4.32 -14.46 -1.19
N SER A 119 -5.13 -15.05 -0.32
CA SER A 119 -6.52 -14.65 -0.09
C SER A 119 -6.66 -13.64 1.04
N SER A 120 -5.85 -13.77 2.09
CA SER A 120 -5.85 -12.86 3.25
C SER A 120 -4.46 -12.77 3.87
N VAL A 121 -4.13 -11.63 4.45
CA VAL A 121 -2.93 -11.42 5.26
C VAL A 121 -3.34 -10.88 6.62
N VAL A 122 -2.93 -11.58 7.68
CA VAL A 122 -3.13 -11.19 9.07
C VAL A 122 -1.80 -10.70 9.61
N VAL A 123 -1.77 -9.49 10.17
CA VAL A 123 -0.61 -8.90 10.86
C VAL A 123 -1.13 -8.15 12.07
N GLU A 124 -0.87 -8.65 13.27
CA GLU A 124 -1.50 -8.13 14.49
C GLU A 124 -0.53 -8.07 15.66
N THR A 125 -0.73 -7.08 16.53
CA THR A 125 -0.02 -6.95 17.80
C THR A 125 -0.72 -7.74 18.89
N VAL A 126 0.08 -8.31 19.78
CA VAL A 126 -0.36 -8.98 21.01
C VAL A 126 0.11 -8.12 22.17
N ARG A 127 -0.80 -7.76 23.04
CA ARG A 127 -0.57 -6.96 24.24
C ARG A 127 -0.61 -7.85 25.49
N GLU A 128 -0.18 -7.29 26.62
CA GLU A 128 0.01 -8.04 27.87
C GLU A 128 -1.26 -8.75 28.35
N ASN A 129 -2.42 -8.11 28.18
CA ASN A 129 -3.70 -8.63 28.66
C ASN A 129 -4.49 -9.37 27.57
N ASP A 130 -3.91 -9.58 26.39
CA ASP A 130 -4.52 -10.40 25.35
C ASP A 130 -4.22 -11.89 25.59
N THR A 131 -5.15 -12.76 25.19
CA THR A 131 -4.91 -14.21 25.14
C THR A 131 -4.29 -14.55 23.80
N PHE A 132 -3.10 -15.14 23.81
CA PHE A 132 -2.43 -15.59 22.58
C PHE A 132 -1.85 -17.00 22.75
N GLN A 133 -2.29 -17.91 21.90
CA GLN A 133 -1.84 -19.30 21.86
C GLN A 133 -1.28 -19.65 20.49
N TRP A 134 -0.06 -20.19 20.50
CA TRP A 134 0.60 -20.66 19.29
C TRP A 134 1.52 -21.84 19.60
N ALA A 135 1.22 -23.00 19.01
CA ALA A 135 2.03 -24.20 19.11
C ALA A 135 2.47 -24.65 17.69
N PRO A 136 3.65 -24.21 17.21
CA PRO A 136 4.16 -24.61 15.91
C PRO A 136 4.14 -26.14 15.75
N GLY A 137 3.62 -26.62 14.62
CA GLY A 137 3.51 -28.06 14.31
C GLY A 137 2.31 -28.77 14.93
N ARG A 138 1.54 -28.10 15.80
CA ARG A 138 0.25 -28.62 16.32
C ARG A 138 -0.93 -27.76 15.90
N MET A 139 -0.74 -26.45 15.84
CA MET A 139 -1.76 -25.50 15.40
C MET A 139 -1.47 -25.07 13.96
N GLU A 140 -2.52 -24.93 13.16
CA GLU A 140 -2.39 -24.37 11.81
C GLU A 140 -2.24 -22.83 11.87
N ARG A 141 -2.99 -22.19 12.76
CA ARG A 141 -3.02 -20.72 12.95
C ARG A 141 -2.95 -20.36 14.44
N PRO A 142 -2.41 -19.19 14.80
CA PRO A 142 -2.52 -18.68 16.16
C PRO A 142 -3.96 -18.39 16.54
N GLU A 143 -4.30 -18.66 17.79
CA GLU A 143 -5.52 -18.18 18.43
C GLU A 143 -5.17 -16.90 19.20
N HIS A 144 -5.86 -15.81 18.87
CA HIS A 144 -5.66 -14.50 19.47
C HIS A 144 -7.02 -13.91 19.85
N GLU A 145 -7.22 -13.71 21.14
CA GLU A 145 -8.41 -13.05 21.68
C GLU A 145 -7.98 -11.76 22.38
N ALA A 146 -8.60 -10.66 21.99
CA ALA A 146 -8.34 -9.34 22.51
C ALA A 146 -9.66 -8.58 22.66
N ASP A 147 -9.73 -7.71 23.66
CA ASP A 147 -10.80 -6.72 23.75
C ASP A 147 -10.47 -5.54 22.82
N TRP A 148 -11.02 -5.58 21.60
CA TRP A 148 -10.76 -4.58 20.56
C TRP A 148 -11.30 -3.18 20.87
N PHE A 149 -12.23 -3.06 21.82
CA PHE A 149 -12.84 -1.80 22.22
C PHE A 149 -12.34 -1.30 23.58
N ALA A 150 -11.36 -1.98 24.16
CA ALA A 150 -10.77 -1.59 25.42
C ALA A 150 -10.21 -0.16 25.34
N ILE A 151 -10.54 0.66 26.34
CA ILE A 151 -10.15 2.07 26.40
C ILE A 151 -8.93 2.23 27.33
N ASN A 152 -8.31 3.41 27.31
CA ASN A 152 -7.30 3.80 28.32
C ASN A 152 -6.12 2.82 28.53
N GLY A 153 -5.75 2.04 27.50
CA GLY A 153 -4.63 1.10 27.59
C GLY A 153 -4.93 -0.17 28.38
N GLU A 154 -6.20 -0.52 28.58
CA GLU A 154 -6.66 -1.75 29.25
C GLU A 154 -6.07 -3.05 28.68
N ARG A 155 -5.74 -3.09 27.38
CA ARG A 155 -5.02 -4.23 26.77
C ARG A 155 -3.56 -4.37 27.26
N GLY A 156 -2.99 -3.35 27.89
CA GLY A 156 -1.62 -3.32 28.36
C GLY A 156 -0.59 -2.97 27.28
N GLN A 157 0.69 -3.16 27.61
CA GLN A 157 1.80 -2.83 26.71
C GLN A 157 1.94 -3.86 25.58
N LEU A 158 2.65 -3.47 24.51
CA LEU A 158 3.02 -4.40 23.43
C LEU A 158 3.92 -5.53 23.97
N ARG A 159 3.46 -6.76 23.78
CA ARG A 159 4.11 -8.00 24.23
C ARG A 159 4.70 -8.79 23.06
N GLY A 160 3.95 -8.90 21.98
CA GLY A 160 4.33 -9.62 20.76
C GLY A 160 3.71 -9.03 19.50
N VAL A 161 4.11 -9.55 18.35
CA VAL A 161 3.45 -9.32 17.06
C VAL A 161 3.53 -10.60 16.25
N TYR A 162 2.48 -10.92 15.51
CA TYR A 162 2.47 -12.07 14.60
C TYR A 162 1.99 -11.68 13.21
N ALA A 163 2.35 -12.50 12.22
CA ALA A 163 1.90 -12.35 10.86
C ALA A 163 1.79 -13.70 10.16
N TYR A 164 0.74 -13.89 9.37
CA TYR A 164 0.61 -15.00 8.44
C TYR A 164 -0.32 -14.63 7.29
N ALA A 165 -0.12 -15.26 6.14
CA ALA A 165 -1.05 -15.24 5.03
C ALA A 165 -1.88 -16.53 4.96
N ILE A 166 -3.14 -16.40 4.53
CA ILE A 166 -4.00 -17.49 4.07
C ILE A 166 -3.88 -17.51 2.55
N MET A 167 -3.58 -18.68 2.00
CA MET A 167 -3.42 -18.89 0.56
C MET A 167 -4.79 -19.04 -0.11
N SER A 168 -4.86 -18.90 -1.44
CA SER A 168 -6.12 -19.05 -2.19
C SER A 168 -6.74 -20.45 -2.07
N ASN A 169 -5.92 -21.49 -1.82
CA ASN A 169 -6.38 -22.85 -1.55
C ASN A 169 -6.72 -23.11 -0.07
N GLY A 170 -6.76 -22.07 0.78
CA GLY A 170 -7.05 -22.16 2.20
C GLY A 170 -5.86 -22.51 3.09
N ALA A 171 -4.73 -22.94 2.53
CA ALA A 171 -3.54 -23.28 3.30
C ALA A 171 -2.98 -22.07 4.05
N THR A 172 -2.45 -22.30 5.25
CA THR A 172 -1.77 -21.25 6.01
C THR A 172 -0.29 -21.21 5.64
N SER A 173 0.23 -20.01 5.35
CA SER A 173 1.66 -19.79 5.15
C SER A 173 2.46 -19.95 6.44
N LYS A 174 3.77 -19.70 6.40
CA LYS A 174 4.57 -19.65 7.62
C LYS A 174 4.05 -18.57 8.56
N VAL A 175 3.69 -18.98 9.78
CA VAL A 175 3.36 -18.06 10.86
C VAL A 175 4.65 -17.46 11.44
N VAL A 176 4.76 -16.14 11.33
CA VAL A 176 5.80 -15.34 11.99
C VAL A 176 5.26 -14.91 13.35
N VAL A 177 6.00 -15.17 14.43
CA VAL A 177 5.71 -14.64 15.77
C VAL A 177 6.97 -14.04 16.34
N LEU A 178 6.89 -12.79 16.78
CA LEU A 178 8.00 -11.99 17.30
C LEU A 178 7.67 -11.52 18.71
N ASN A 179 8.64 -11.69 19.61
CA ASN A 179 8.57 -11.13 20.95
C ASN A 179 9.31 -9.78 21.01
N ARG A 180 9.25 -9.13 22.17
CA ARG A 180 9.94 -7.86 22.43
C ARG A 180 11.45 -7.90 22.13
N ASN A 181 12.13 -9.03 22.35
CA ASN A 181 13.56 -9.17 22.06
C ASN A 181 13.84 -9.22 20.55
N ASP A 182 12.99 -9.88 19.78
CA ASP A 182 13.04 -9.87 18.32
C ASP A 182 12.88 -8.46 17.75
N ILE A 183 11.97 -7.69 18.33
CA ILE A 183 11.71 -6.32 17.93
C ILE A 183 12.84 -5.39 18.34
N ALA A 184 13.37 -5.53 19.56
CA ALA A 184 14.53 -4.78 20.02
C ALA A 184 15.73 -4.96 19.08
N ARG A 185 16.04 -6.21 18.68
CA ARG A 185 17.10 -6.47 17.69
C ARG A 185 16.86 -5.77 16.35
N ALA A 186 15.61 -5.76 15.86
CA ALA A 186 15.27 -5.07 14.62
C ALA A 186 15.43 -3.55 14.75
N ARG A 187 15.01 -2.98 15.90
CA ARG A 187 15.18 -1.57 16.23
C ARG A 187 16.65 -1.17 16.30
N ASP A 188 17.46 -1.93 17.02
CA ASP A 188 18.87 -1.58 17.27
C ASP A 188 19.71 -1.65 15.98
N SER A 189 19.26 -2.45 15.00
CA SER A 189 19.85 -2.45 13.65
C SER A 189 19.44 -1.27 12.77
N ALA A 190 18.41 -0.51 13.15
CA ALA A 190 17.88 0.58 12.36
C ALA A 190 18.60 1.90 12.67
N GLN A 191 19.22 2.48 11.64
CA GLN A 191 19.86 3.80 11.77
C GLN A 191 18.83 4.85 12.20
N GLY A 192 19.17 5.62 13.24
CA GLY A 192 18.35 6.70 13.78
C GLY A 192 17.23 6.24 14.71
N ALA A 193 17.23 4.98 15.14
CA ALA A 193 16.22 4.44 16.05
C ALA A 193 16.09 5.21 17.37
N ASP A 194 17.19 5.78 17.88
CA ASP A 194 17.23 6.54 19.13
C ASP A 194 16.91 8.03 18.97
N SER A 195 16.71 8.52 17.74
CA SER A 195 16.34 9.92 17.51
C SER A 195 14.95 10.25 18.09
N GLU A 196 14.73 11.50 18.46
CA GLU A 196 13.43 11.97 18.99
C GLU A 196 12.29 11.77 17.98
N HIS A 197 12.58 12.02 16.69
CA HIS A 197 11.62 11.83 15.61
C HIS A 197 11.60 10.39 15.05
N SER A 198 12.18 9.43 15.77
CA SER A 198 12.22 8.04 15.33
C SER A 198 10.81 7.44 15.28
N PRO A 199 10.45 6.73 14.19
CA PRO A 199 9.22 5.96 14.13
C PRO A 199 9.10 4.92 15.24
N TRP A 200 10.23 4.45 15.79
CA TRP A 200 10.23 3.52 16.93
C TRP A 200 9.76 4.16 18.24
N LYS A 201 9.75 5.49 18.34
CA LYS A 201 9.21 6.23 19.48
C LYS A 201 7.80 6.75 19.22
N ASN A 202 7.59 7.33 18.04
CA ASN A 202 6.33 8.03 17.71
C ASN A 202 5.26 7.10 17.11
N HIS A 203 5.67 5.95 16.58
CA HIS A 203 4.81 4.99 15.87
C HIS A 203 5.23 3.55 16.18
N GLU A 204 5.45 3.25 17.47
CA GLU A 204 6.00 1.96 17.91
C GLU A 204 5.21 0.77 17.35
N GLU A 205 3.89 0.74 17.53
CA GLU A 205 3.03 -0.33 17.05
C GLU A 205 3.16 -0.56 15.53
N ALA A 206 3.17 0.50 14.73
CA ALA A 206 3.38 0.39 13.28
C ALA A 206 4.74 -0.22 12.92
N MET A 207 5.77 0.03 13.73
CA MET A 207 7.09 -0.58 13.54
C MET A 207 7.12 -2.07 13.89
N TRP A 208 6.33 -2.51 14.87
CA TRP A 208 6.16 -3.93 15.17
C TRP A 208 5.46 -4.65 14.00
N LEU A 209 4.33 -4.11 13.54
CA LEU A 209 3.59 -4.63 12.38
C LEU A 209 4.45 -4.71 11.12
N LYS A 210 5.21 -3.64 10.83
CA LYS A 210 6.15 -3.60 9.70
C LYS A 210 7.23 -4.66 9.80
N THR A 211 7.74 -4.92 11.01
CA THR A 211 8.76 -5.94 11.22
C THR A 211 8.21 -7.34 10.97
N ALA A 212 6.99 -7.62 11.44
CA ALA A 212 6.32 -8.90 11.21
C ALA A 212 6.00 -9.11 9.72
N ALA A 213 5.37 -8.13 9.07
CA ALA A 213 5.05 -8.18 7.63
C ALA A 213 6.30 -8.39 6.76
N ARG A 214 7.41 -7.70 7.07
CA ARG A 214 8.69 -7.87 6.36
C ARG A 214 9.29 -9.26 6.54
N ARG A 215 9.15 -9.88 7.71
CA ARG A 215 9.60 -11.26 7.92
C ARG A 215 8.70 -12.24 7.19
N LEU A 216 7.38 -11.99 7.15
CA LEU A 216 6.41 -12.82 6.44
C LEU A 216 6.65 -12.81 4.93
N ALA A 217 6.95 -11.64 4.34
CA ALA A 217 7.19 -11.46 2.91
C ALA A 217 8.31 -12.36 2.32
N LYS A 218 9.15 -12.96 3.16
CA LYS A 218 10.18 -13.94 2.74
C LYS A 218 9.62 -15.33 2.44
N TRP A 219 8.40 -15.62 2.88
CA TRP A 219 7.78 -16.94 2.85
C TRP A 219 6.47 -16.97 2.06
N VAL A 220 5.99 -15.80 1.65
CA VAL A 220 4.72 -15.63 0.94
C VAL A 220 5.01 -15.14 -0.47
N PRO A 221 4.35 -15.71 -1.50
CA PRO A 221 4.46 -15.20 -2.87
C PRO A 221 4.13 -13.71 -2.94
N THR A 222 4.92 -12.97 -3.69
CA THR A 222 4.68 -11.55 -3.97
C THR A 222 4.78 -11.31 -5.47
N SER A 223 4.11 -10.28 -5.96
CA SER A 223 4.19 -9.88 -7.37
C SER A 223 4.15 -8.37 -7.49
N THR A 224 5.01 -7.84 -8.37
CA THR A 224 4.96 -6.42 -8.74
C THR A 224 3.79 -6.16 -9.69
N GLU A 225 3.48 -7.11 -10.59
CA GLU A 225 2.27 -7.11 -11.42
C GLU A 225 1.05 -7.61 -10.67
N ASP A 226 -0.13 -7.07 -10.98
CA ASP A 226 -1.38 -7.53 -10.37
C ASP A 226 -1.97 -8.71 -11.15
N ARG A 227 -1.71 -9.93 -10.66
CA ARG A 227 -2.18 -11.17 -11.29
C ARG A 227 -3.68 -11.39 -11.10
N ARG A 228 -4.31 -10.72 -10.13
CA ARG A 228 -5.77 -10.81 -9.89
C ARG A 228 -6.54 -10.22 -11.06
N ILE A 229 -6.01 -9.15 -11.66
CA ILE A 229 -6.58 -8.53 -12.87
C ILE A 229 -6.51 -9.50 -14.05
N VAL A 230 -5.35 -10.13 -14.26
CA VAL A 230 -5.15 -11.08 -15.37
C VAL A 230 -6.05 -12.30 -15.23
N GLN A 231 -6.15 -12.88 -14.02
CA GLN A 231 -7.01 -14.02 -13.73
C GLN A 231 -8.49 -13.67 -13.93
N GLY A 232 -8.96 -12.54 -13.41
CA GLY A 232 -10.35 -12.12 -13.56
C GLY A 232 -10.74 -11.79 -15.01
N VAL A 233 -9.80 -11.35 -15.85
CA VAL A 233 -10.05 -11.17 -17.29
C VAL A 233 -10.17 -12.53 -18.00
N ALA A 234 -9.30 -13.50 -17.69
CA ALA A 234 -9.35 -14.84 -18.27
C ALA A 234 -10.66 -15.57 -17.92
N GLU A 235 -11.09 -15.50 -16.66
CA GLU A 235 -12.35 -16.10 -16.20
C GLU A 235 -13.59 -15.47 -16.86
N ARG A 236 -13.56 -14.17 -17.15
CA ARG A 236 -14.65 -13.48 -17.85
C ARG A 236 -14.69 -13.77 -19.35
N SER A 237 -13.54 -14.00 -19.99
CA SER A 237 -13.50 -14.40 -21.40
C SER A 237 -13.98 -15.83 -21.65
N ASP A 238 -13.92 -16.70 -20.64
CA ASP A 238 -14.41 -18.09 -20.71
C ASP A 238 -15.91 -18.22 -20.35
N GLN A 239 -16.56 -17.15 -19.90
CA GLN A 239 -18.02 -17.13 -19.79
C GLN A 239 -18.61 -16.86 -21.18
N PRO A 240 -19.52 -17.71 -21.69
CA PRO A 240 -20.22 -17.42 -22.93
C PRO A 240 -20.97 -16.10 -22.75
N THR A 241 -20.63 -15.11 -23.58
CA THR A 241 -21.39 -13.87 -23.71
C THR A 241 -22.84 -14.27 -23.96
N GLU A 242 -23.73 -14.07 -22.99
CA GLU A 242 -25.17 -14.17 -23.25
C GLU A 242 -25.46 -13.25 -24.44
N ALA A 243 -26.01 -13.83 -25.50
CA ALA A 243 -26.30 -13.13 -26.74
C ALA A 243 -27.15 -11.88 -26.43
N PRO A 244 -27.00 -10.78 -27.21
CA PRO A 244 -27.84 -9.61 -27.04
C PRO A 244 -29.31 -10.05 -27.11
N LEU A 245 -30.10 -9.67 -26.10
CA LEU A 245 -31.56 -9.78 -26.16
C LEU A 245 -32.03 -9.04 -27.42
N ASP A 246 -32.50 -9.81 -28.40
CA ASP A 246 -33.11 -9.31 -29.62
C ASP A 246 -34.46 -8.68 -29.24
N LEU A 247 -34.44 -7.38 -28.95
CA LEU A 247 -35.62 -6.54 -28.80
C LEU A 247 -36.13 -6.21 -30.21
N THR A 248 -36.80 -7.17 -30.85
CA THR A 248 -37.66 -6.85 -31.99
C THR A 248 -38.94 -6.21 -31.48
N ASP A 249 -39.08 -4.93 -31.79
CA ASP A 249 -40.31 -4.13 -31.73
C ASP A 249 -41.51 -4.89 -32.30
N GLU A 250 -42.62 -4.89 -31.58
CA GLU A 250 -43.97 -5.07 -32.12
C GLU A 250 -44.80 -3.84 -31.70
N PRO A 251 -45.45 -3.12 -32.64
CA PRO A 251 -46.22 -1.92 -32.32
C PRO A 251 -47.67 -2.23 -31.89
N ASP A 252 -48.05 -1.63 -30.78
CA ASP A 252 -49.33 -0.97 -30.45
C ASP A 252 -50.68 -1.58 -30.88
N THR A 253 -51.50 -1.96 -29.90
CA THR A 253 -52.96 -1.78 -29.96
C THR A 253 -53.52 -1.42 -28.58
N ASP A 254 -53.54 -0.12 -28.29
CA ASP A 254 -54.70 0.68 -27.88
C ASP A 254 -55.93 -0.10 -27.34
N GLN A 255 -56.14 -0.09 -26.01
CA GLN A 255 -57.48 -0.12 -25.40
C GLN A 255 -57.52 0.78 -24.14
N PRO A 256 -58.57 1.61 -23.99
CA PRO A 256 -58.68 2.60 -22.92
C PRO A 256 -59.08 1.94 -21.59
N ILE A 257 -58.50 2.46 -20.52
CA ILE A 257 -58.87 2.12 -19.14
C ILE A 257 -60.16 2.88 -18.80
N GLU A 258 -61.31 2.20 -18.81
CA GLU A 258 -62.53 2.72 -18.21
C GLU A 258 -62.40 2.74 -16.69
N GLY A 259 -62.48 3.94 -16.12
CA GLY A 259 -62.62 4.15 -14.69
C GLY A 259 -64.07 3.99 -14.26
N GLU A 260 -64.30 3.20 -13.23
CA GLU A 260 -65.55 3.22 -12.46
C GLU A 260 -65.21 3.42 -10.99
N LEU A 261 -65.46 4.64 -10.51
CA LEU A 261 -65.71 4.97 -9.12
C LEU A 261 -67.23 4.86 -8.93
N VAL A 262 -67.69 4.06 -7.96
CA VAL A 262 -69.00 4.27 -7.34
C VAL A 262 -68.86 4.07 -5.84
N ASP A 263 -69.23 5.14 -5.14
CA ASP A 263 -69.29 5.32 -3.69
C ASP A 263 -70.43 4.52 -3.01
N GLU A 264 -70.20 4.32 -1.71
CA GLU A 264 -71.12 4.30 -0.56
C GLU A 264 -72.55 3.73 -0.63
N GLU A 265 -72.83 2.85 0.35
CA GLU A 265 -73.88 2.90 1.39
C GLU A 265 -74.41 1.48 1.65
N ALA A 266 -74.94 1.07 2.80
CA ALA A 266 -74.92 1.49 4.20
C ALA A 266 -75.61 0.34 4.99
N THR A 267 -75.45 0.35 6.30
CA THR A 267 -76.40 -0.21 7.31
C THR A 267 -76.36 -1.72 7.60
N GLN A 268 -75.75 -2.09 8.73
CA GLN A 268 -76.46 -2.24 10.02
C GLN A 268 -75.49 -2.08 11.20
#